data_AF-A0A1B8ZU14-F1
#
_entry.id   AF-A0A1B8ZU14-F1
#
_cell.length_a   1.000
_cell.length_b   1.000
_cell.length_c   1.000
_cell.angle_alpha   90.00
_cell.angle_beta   90.00
_cell.angle_gamma   90.00
#
_symmetry.space_group_name_H-M   'P 1'
#
loop_
_entity.id
_entity.type
_entity.pdbx_description
1 polymer ?
#
loop_
_entity_poly.entity_id
_entity_poly.type
_entity_poly.pdbx_seq_one_letter_code
_entity_poly.pdbx_strand_id
1 'polypeptide(L)'
;MAKAEIPKQINEELLGDHMNRELNEQKIIRTQPELAESTVFPHHTVTNNHGDTAWWQCNEAGKEQVQVRFRDKRIITWKPPVSTLEQPTFRDYLLYFHENYLIIKYKDKHYQRLFIFNIRTLQNEEILINALTIRMKILGNELFLAGFYSDEELIKITMHPDHIERENIDETYLQQRNITFD
;
A
#
# COMPACT_ATOMS: atom_id res chain seq x y z
N MET A 1 25.19 7.30 -6.26
CA MET A 1 24.20 6.58 -5.42
C MET A 1 23.82 7.48 -4.27
N ALA A 2 22.61 8.04 -4.28
CA ALA A 2 22.11 8.85 -3.18
C ALA A 2 21.64 7.91 -2.06
N LYS A 3 22.17 8.09 -0.83
CA LYS A 3 21.62 7.45 0.36
C LYS A 3 20.17 7.93 0.50
N ALA A 4 19.22 7.01 0.65
CA ALA A 4 17.84 7.36 0.96
C ALA A 4 17.83 7.92 2.39
N GLU A 5 17.82 9.25 2.52
CA GLU A 5 17.67 9.91 3.81
C GLU A 5 16.24 9.73 4.30
N ILE A 6 16.11 9.22 5.53
CA ILE A 6 14.81 9.10 6.21
C ILE A 6 14.27 10.52 6.43
N PRO A 7 13.05 10.85 5.98
CA PRO A 7 12.45 12.15 6.24
C PRO A 7 12.45 12.46 7.74
N LYS A 8 13.04 13.58 8.15
CA LYS A 8 13.23 13.95 9.57
C LYS A 8 11.94 13.90 10.41
N GLN A 9 10.81 14.30 9.82
CA GLN A 9 9.49 14.22 10.47
C GLN A 9 9.09 12.79 10.85
N ILE A 10 9.39 11.82 9.99
CA ILE A 10 9.12 10.39 10.25
C ILE A 10 9.97 9.92 11.42
N ASN A 11 11.25 10.32 11.46
CA ASN A 11 12.15 9.94 12.54
C ASN A 11 11.66 10.50 13.88
N GLU A 12 11.33 11.79 13.95
CA GLU A 12 10.88 12.45 15.19
C GLU A 12 9.55 11.92 15.73
N GLU A 13 8.56 11.64 14.88
CA GLU A 13 7.25 11.15 15.32
C GLU A 13 7.21 9.66 15.65
N LEU A 14 8.11 8.88 15.05
CA LEU A 14 8.35 7.48 15.41
C LEU A 14 9.18 7.39 16.70
N LEU A 15 10.15 8.28 16.92
CA LEU A 15 10.94 8.36 18.15
C LEU A 15 10.14 8.78 19.39
N GLY A 16 9.02 9.50 19.22
CA GLY A 16 8.15 9.94 20.33
C GLY A 16 7.22 8.86 20.91
N ASP A 17 7.21 7.65 20.36
CA ASP A 17 6.39 6.53 20.84
C ASP A 17 7.25 5.63 21.73
N HIS A 18 6.97 5.61 23.04
CA HIS A 18 7.77 5.04 24.16
C HIS A 18 7.96 3.50 24.15
N MET A 19 8.09 2.92 22.98
CA MET A 19 8.32 1.50 22.77
C MET A 19 9.78 1.32 22.41
N ASN A 20 10.51 0.54 23.21
CA ASN A 20 11.94 0.27 23.05
C ASN A 20 12.28 -0.04 21.58
N ARG A 21 13.13 0.80 20.98
CA ARG A 21 13.51 0.75 19.58
C ARG A 21 15.02 0.63 19.47
N GLU A 22 15.48 -0.43 18.82
CA GLU A 22 16.80 -0.43 18.19
C GLU A 22 16.64 0.12 16.77
N LEU A 23 17.38 1.18 16.48
CA LEU A 23 17.41 1.83 15.17
C LEU A 23 18.64 1.31 14.42
N ASN A 24 18.42 0.73 13.25
CA ASN A 24 19.45 0.50 12.26
C ASN A 24 19.02 1.23 10.97
N GLU A 25 19.97 1.74 10.18
CA GLU A 25 19.74 2.67 9.05
C GLU A 25 18.73 2.17 7.99
N GLN A 26 18.31 0.92 8.06
CA GLN A 26 17.40 0.27 7.11
C GLN A 26 16.06 -0.21 7.71
N LYS A 27 15.92 -0.27 9.04
CA LYS A 27 14.78 -0.92 9.72
C LYS A 27 14.50 -0.29 11.09
N ILE A 28 13.23 -0.19 11.44
CA ILE A 28 12.79 0.18 12.79
C ILE A 28 12.21 -1.07 13.44
N ILE A 29 12.83 -1.55 14.51
CA ILE A 29 12.32 -2.66 15.32
C ILE A 29 11.37 -2.06 16.37
N ARG A 30 10.12 -2.53 16.39
CA ARG A 30 9.15 -2.17 17.41
C ARG A 30 8.80 -3.40 18.23
N THR A 31 9.22 -3.37 19.49
CA THR A 31 8.83 -4.36 20.51
C THR A 31 7.51 -3.89 21.13
N GLN A 32 6.43 -4.66 20.99
CA GLN A 32 5.22 -4.49 21.80
C GLN A 32 5.29 -5.47 22.98
N PRO A 33 4.87 -5.11 24.21
CA PRO A 33 5.14 -5.93 25.40
C PRO A 33 4.38 -7.26 25.38
N GLU A 34 3.40 -7.39 24.47
CA GLU A 34 2.52 -8.55 24.31
C GLU A 34 2.55 -9.15 22.90
N LEU A 35 3.35 -8.59 21.98
CA LEU A 35 3.42 -9.02 20.58
C LEU A 35 4.87 -9.20 20.15
N ALA A 36 5.12 -10.31 19.43
CA ALA A 36 6.41 -10.65 18.83
C ALA A 36 7.01 -9.45 18.08
N GLU A 37 8.35 -9.37 18.07
CA GLU A 37 9.07 -8.25 17.46
C GLU A 37 8.61 -7.99 16.02
N SER A 38 8.45 -6.71 15.68
CA SER A 38 7.98 -6.29 14.37
C SER A 38 9.02 -5.42 13.69
N THR A 39 9.31 -5.74 12.44
CA THR A 39 10.18 -4.96 11.57
C THR A 39 9.35 -4.02 10.72
N VAL A 40 9.66 -2.73 10.78
CA VAL A 40 9.13 -1.69 9.89
C VAL A 40 10.19 -1.32 8.86
N PHE A 41 9.77 -1.23 7.61
CA PHE A 41 10.64 -0.90 6.48
C PHE A 41 10.32 0.52 5.99
N PRO A 42 11.22 1.50 6.19
CA PRO A 42 10.94 2.91 5.87
C PRO A 42 10.57 3.17 4.41
N HIS A 43 11.12 2.39 3.47
CA HIS A 43 10.82 2.48 2.03
C HIS A 43 9.41 1.99 1.68
N HIS A 44 8.69 1.42 2.63
CA HIS A 44 7.29 0.99 2.51
C HIS A 44 6.38 1.79 3.43
N THR A 45 6.69 3.08 3.60
CA THR A 45 5.89 4.05 4.36
C THR A 45 5.42 5.16 3.41
N VAL A 46 4.17 5.58 3.54
CA VAL A 46 3.59 6.69 2.78
C VAL A 46 2.82 7.60 3.73
N THR A 47 2.84 8.90 3.47
CA THR A 47 2.11 9.91 4.24
C THR A 47 1.29 10.77 3.28
N ASN A 48 0.02 11.04 3.60
CA ASN A 48 -0.82 11.94 2.81
C ASN A 48 -0.67 13.41 3.25
N ASN A 49 -1.25 14.33 2.49
CA ASN A 49 -1.23 15.77 2.80
C ASN A 49 -1.97 16.15 4.10
N HIS A 50 -2.80 15.25 4.63
CA HIS A 50 -3.53 15.45 5.89
C HIS A 50 -2.73 15.01 7.12
N GLY A 51 -1.58 14.35 6.93
CA GLY A 51 -0.73 13.83 8.01
C GLY A 51 -1.08 12.41 8.45
N ASP A 52 -1.94 11.69 7.71
CA ASP A 52 -2.14 10.26 7.92
C ASP A 52 -0.96 9.50 7.31
N THR A 53 -0.47 8.50 8.03
CA THR A 53 0.72 7.73 7.64
C THR A 53 0.40 6.25 7.62
N ALA A 54 0.76 5.56 6.54
CA ALA A 54 0.62 4.11 6.42
C ALA A 54 1.98 3.45 6.22
N TRP A 55 2.20 2.29 6.85
CA TRP A 55 3.44 1.53 6.69
C TRP A 55 3.22 0.01 6.75
N TRP A 56 4.06 -0.71 6.01
CA TRP A 56 4.17 -2.15 6.12
C TRP A 56 4.96 -2.56 7.36
N GLN A 57 4.50 -3.63 7.97
CA GLN A 57 5.10 -4.25 9.14
C GLN A 57 5.07 -5.76 8.95
N CYS A 58 6.16 -6.43 9.32
CA CYS A 58 6.26 -7.89 9.33
C CYS A 58 6.77 -8.32 10.70
N ASN A 59 6.16 -9.34 11.31
CA ASN A 59 6.65 -9.91 12.55
C ASN A 59 7.64 -11.07 12.30
N GLU A 60 8.31 -11.55 13.35
CA GLU A 60 9.25 -12.67 13.26
C GLU A 60 8.66 -13.96 12.69
N ALA A 61 7.35 -14.15 12.82
CA ALA A 61 6.63 -15.29 12.24
C ALA A 61 6.31 -15.10 10.74
N GLY A 62 6.79 -14.03 10.11
CA GLY A 62 6.53 -13.72 8.71
C GLY A 62 5.11 -13.21 8.43
N LYS A 63 4.35 -12.85 9.47
CA LYS A 63 3.01 -12.28 9.30
C LYS A 63 3.11 -10.79 8.99
N GLU A 64 2.60 -10.43 7.84
CA GLU A 64 2.57 -9.05 7.37
C GLU A 64 1.26 -8.36 7.74
N GLN A 65 1.35 -7.06 7.95
CA GLN A 65 0.21 -6.18 8.15
C GLN A 65 0.57 -4.76 7.77
N VAL A 66 -0.44 -4.01 7.31
CA VAL A 66 -0.35 -2.57 7.09
C VAL A 66 -0.92 -1.88 8.31
N GLN A 67 -0.17 -0.93 8.85
CA GLN A 67 -0.67 -0.01 9.86
C GLN A 67 -1.01 1.30 9.20
N VAL A 68 -2.12 1.91 9.61
CA VAL A 68 -2.46 3.28 9.24
C VAL A 68 -2.67 4.07 10.51
N ARG A 69 -1.84 5.08 10.72
CA ARG A 69 -1.98 6.06 11.78
C ARG A 69 -2.66 7.30 11.22
N PHE A 70 -3.79 7.64 11.80
CA PHE A 70 -4.50 8.87 11.51
C PHE A 70 -3.85 10.05 12.22
N ARG A 71 -4.08 11.26 11.70
CA ARG A 71 -3.62 12.51 12.34
C ARG A 71 -4.04 12.64 13.81
N ASP A 72 -5.22 12.12 14.16
CA ASP A 72 -5.73 12.11 15.53
C ASP A 72 -5.11 11.03 16.43
N LYS A 73 -4.06 10.36 15.95
CA LYS A 73 -3.30 9.29 16.60
C LYS A 73 -4.02 7.96 16.73
N ARG A 74 -5.24 7.80 16.19
CA ARG A 74 -5.84 6.46 16.05
C ARG A 74 -4.99 5.64 15.10
N ILE A 75 -4.87 4.34 15.39
CA ILE A 75 -4.15 3.39 14.57
C ILE A 75 -5.10 2.26 14.19
N ILE A 76 -5.14 1.94 12.90
CA ILE A 76 -5.83 0.75 12.39
C ILE A 76 -4.80 -0.22 11.82
N THR A 77 -5.12 -1.50 11.94
CA THR A 77 -4.32 -2.59 11.38
C THR A 77 -5.12 -3.29 10.30
N TRP A 78 -4.61 -3.28 9.08
CA TRP A 78 -5.12 -4.12 8.01
C TRP A 78 -4.19 -5.31 7.80
N LYS A 79 -4.77 -6.50 7.64
CA LYS A 79 -4.03 -7.74 7.40
C LYS A 79 -4.40 -8.25 6.01
N PRO A 80 -3.41 -8.52 5.14
CA PRO A 80 -3.71 -9.14 3.86
C PRO A 80 -4.40 -10.50 4.09
N PRO A 81 -5.44 -10.84 3.32
CA PRO A 81 -6.15 -12.11 3.43
C PRO A 81 -5.32 -13.23 2.79
N VAL A 82 -4.19 -13.57 3.41
CA VAL A 82 -3.29 -14.65 3.01
C VAL A 82 -3.53 -15.86 3.91
N SER A 83 -3.53 -17.06 3.32
CA SER A 83 -3.51 -18.28 4.11
C SER A 83 -2.15 -18.41 4.80
N THR A 84 -2.17 -18.76 6.09
CA THR A 84 -1.02 -18.80 7.00
C THR A 84 0.09 -19.80 6.62
N LEU A 85 -0.01 -20.45 5.46
CA LEU A 85 0.90 -21.51 5.01
C LEU A 85 2.01 -21.00 4.10
N GLU A 86 1.91 -19.78 3.58
CA GLU A 86 2.84 -19.29 2.57
C GLU A 86 3.51 -18.01 3.04
N GLN A 87 4.84 -18.05 3.15
CA GLN A 87 5.62 -16.87 3.49
C GLN A 87 5.46 -15.84 2.37
N PRO A 88 4.99 -14.62 2.70
CA PRO A 88 4.93 -13.56 1.71
C PRO A 88 6.34 -13.24 1.24
N THR A 89 6.49 -13.04 -0.07
CA THR A 89 7.78 -12.63 -0.63
C THR A 89 7.84 -11.13 -0.50
N PHE A 90 8.67 -10.61 0.42
CA PHE A 90 8.80 -9.17 0.72
C PHE A 90 9.37 -8.35 -0.46
N ARG A 91 8.65 -8.32 -1.57
CA ARG A 91 9.05 -7.78 -2.87
C ARG A 91 7.80 -7.25 -3.57
N ASP A 92 7.90 -6.01 -4.08
CA ASP A 92 6.89 -5.38 -4.93
C ASP A 92 5.60 -4.96 -4.18
N TYR A 93 5.78 -4.35 -3.00
CA TYR A 93 4.70 -3.73 -2.25
C TYR A 93 4.61 -2.24 -2.57
N LEU A 94 3.39 -1.76 -2.74
CA LEU A 94 3.11 -0.34 -2.87
C LEU A 94 2.05 0.07 -1.87
N LEU A 95 2.31 1.17 -1.17
CA LEU A 95 1.29 1.94 -0.47
C LEU A 95 1.19 3.30 -1.15
N TYR A 96 0.00 3.70 -1.52
CA TYR A 96 -0.23 4.99 -2.15
C TYR A 96 -1.50 5.63 -1.58
N PHE A 97 -1.38 6.88 -1.12
CA PHE A 97 -2.54 7.66 -0.71
C PHE A 97 -3.09 8.47 -1.89
N HIS A 98 -4.38 8.34 -2.14
CA HIS A 98 -5.15 9.24 -2.98
C HIS A 98 -6.33 9.79 -2.20
N GLU A 99 -6.28 11.06 -1.78
CA GLU A 99 -7.31 11.67 -0.94
C GLU A 99 -7.62 10.81 0.31
N ASN A 100 -8.80 10.19 0.34
CA ASN A 100 -9.30 9.33 1.43
C ASN A 100 -9.06 7.84 1.18
N TYR A 101 -8.31 7.49 0.15
CA TYR A 101 -8.03 6.12 -0.23
C TYR A 101 -6.58 5.78 0.02
N LEU A 102 -6.37 4.64 0.69
CA LEU A 102 -5.10 3.95 0.72
C LEU A 102 -5.18 2.80 -0.29
N ILE A 103 -4.39 2.91 -1.36
CA ILE A 103 -4.21 1.88 -2.36
C ILE A 103 -3.04 1.01 -1.92
N ILE A 104 -3.28 -0.30 -1.86
CA ILE A 104 -2.31 -1.30 -1.42
C ILE A 104 -2.10 -2.27 -2.57
N LYS A 105 -0.92 -2.25 -3.18
CA LYS A 105 -0.49 -3.31 -4.09
C LYS A 105 0.34 -4.30 -3.28
N TYR A 106 -0.07 -5.55 -3.34
CA TYR A 106 0.49 -6.63 -2.55
C TYR A 106 0.79 -7.82 -3.46
N LYS A 107 2.02 -8.34 -3.43
CA LYS A 107 2.39 -9.55 -4.16
C LYS A 107 2.38 -10.74 -3.20
N ASP A 108 1.47 -11.68 -3.44
CA ASP A 108 1.61 -13.01 -2.85
C ASP A 108 2.50 -13.90 -3.73
N LYS A 109 2.65 -15.17 -3.36
CA LYS A 109 3.51 -16.11 -4.08
C LYS A 109 3.12 -16.28 -5.55
N HIS A 110 1.84 -16.14 -5.87
CA HIS A 110 1.27 -16.49 -7.16
C HIS A 110 0.79 -15.27 -7.96
N TYR A 111 0.30 -14.24 -7.30
CA TYR A 111 -0.40 -13.12 -7.93
C TYR A 111 -0.04 -11.77 -7.30
N GLN A 112 -0.15 -10.72 -8.11
CA GLN A 112 -0.28 -9.37 -7.61
C GLN A 112 -1.75 -9.10 -7.31
N ARG A 113 -2.01 -8.58 -6.11
CA ARG A 113 -3.32 -8.24 -5.59
C ARG A 113 -3.35 -6.75 -5.32
N LEU A 114 -4.51 -6.15 -5.52
CA LEU A 114 -4.73 -4.74 -5.32
C LEU A 114 -5.92 -4.53 -4.39
N PHE A 115 -5.71 -3.75 -3.34
CA PHE A 115 -6.77 -3.37 -2.43
C PHE A 115 -6.92 -1.85 -2.42
N ILE A 116 -8.16 -1.39 -2.35
CA ILE A 116 -8.49 0.02 -2.15
C ILE A 116 -9.19 0.11 -0.80
N PHE A 117 -8.59 0.85 0.13
CA PHE A 117 -9.13 1.05 1.47
C PHE A 117 -9.56 2.51 1.64
N ASN A 118 -10.85 2.73 1.86
CA ASN A 118 -11.37 4.04 2.23
C ASN A 118 -11.10 4.28 3.72
N ILE A 119 -10.17 5.19 4.03
CA ILE A 119 -9.74 5.42 5.42
C ILE A 119 -10.80 6.17 6.25
N ARG A 120 -11.82 6.76 5.61
CA ARG A 120 -12.93 7.44 6.30
C ARG A 120 -14.04 6.48 6.69
N THR A 121 -14.45 5.61 5.75
CA THR A 121 -15.53 4.64 6.00
C THR A 121 -15.02 3.33 6.59
N LEU A 122 -13.70 3.12 6.57
CA LEU A 122 -13.02 1.87 6.97
C LEU A 122 -13.45 0.66 6.14
N GLN A 123 -13.97 0.89 4.94
CA GLN A 123 -14.29 -0.15 3.98
C GLN A 123 -13.07 -0.44 3.10
N ASN A 124 -12.84 -1.72 2.79
CA ASN A 124 -11.90 -2.14 1.76
C ASN A 124 -12.63 -2.88 0.65
N GLU A 125 -12.06 -2.80 -0.53
CA GLU A 125 -12.40 -3.64 -1.66
C GLU A 125 -11.12 -4.23 -2.26
N GLU A 126 -11.16 -5.51 -2.62
CA GLU A 126 -10.12 -6.13 -3.44
C GLU A 126 -10.49 -5.97 -4.92
N ILE A 127 -9.57 -5.41 -5.68
CA ILE A 127 -9.73 -5.24 -7.12
C ILE A 127 -9.15 -6.46 -7.82
N LEU A 128 -10.04 -7.30 -8.34
CA LEU A 128 -9.68 -8.45 -9.17
C LEU A 128 -9.55 -8.02 -10.64
N ILE A 129 -8.37 -8.23 -11.20
CA ILE A 129 -8.05 -8.02 -12.62
C ILE A 129 -7.43 -9.32 -13.15
N ASN A 130 -7.83 -9.72 -14.36
CA ASN A 130 -7.24 -10.88 -15.02
C ASN A 130 -5.84 -10.52 -15.59
N ALA A 131 -4.86 -10.45 -14.69
CA ALA A 131 -3.46 -10.18 -15.02
C ALA A 131 -2.51 -10.80 -14.00
N LEU A 132 -1.37 -11.33 -14.45
CA LEU A 132 -0.31 -11.85 -13.57
C LEU A 132 0.51 -10.72 -12.94
N THR A 133 0.75 -9.65 -13.71
CA THR A 133 1.46 -8.45 -13.26
C THR A 133 0.60 -7.23 -13.56
N ILE A 134 0.34 -6.44 -12.53
CA ILE A 134 -0.54 -5.27 -12.57
C ILE A 134 0.33 -4.01 -12.67
N ARG A 135 0.24 -3.33 -13.80
CA ARG A 135 0.73 -1.95 -13.97
C ARG A 135 -0.33 -0.98 -13.47
N MET A 136 0.10 0.11 -12.84
CA MET A 136 -0.80 1.06 -12.21
C MET A 136 -0.43 2.50 -12.59
N LYS A 137 -1.44 3.32 -12.89
CA LYS A 137 -1.28 4.76 -13.07
C LYS A 137 -2.42 5.49 -12.37
N ILE A 138 -2.12 6.59 -11.68
CA ILE A 138 -3.13 7.41 -11.00
C ILE A 138 -3.10 8.81 -11.62
N LEU A 139 -4.25 9.29 -12.08
CA LEU A 139 -4.42 10.63 -12.66
C LEU A 139 -5.68 11.26 -12.06
N GLY A 140 -5.51 12.29 -11.23
CA GLY A 140 -6.64 12.84 -10.47
C GLY A 140 -7.29 11.74 -9.63
N ASN A 141 -8.61 11.59 -9.74
CA ASN A 141 -9.39 10.56 -9.06
C ASN A 141 -9.54 9.25 -9.86
N GLU A 142 -8.86 9.13 -11.00
CA GLU A 142 -8.88 7.93 -11.84
C GLU A 142 -7.64 7.08 -11.56
N LEU A 143 -7.87 5.79 -11.31
CA LEU A 143 -6.88 4.74 -11.17
C LEU A 143 -6.97 3.82 -12.39
N PHE A 144 -5.92 3.78 -13.18
CA PHE A 144 -5.79 2.90 -14.34
C PHE A 144 -4.97 1.68 -13.96
N LEU A 145 -5.46 0.52 -14.35
CA LEU A 145 -4.83 -0.76 -14.11
C LEU A 145 -4.76 -1.51 -15.44
N ALA A 146 -3.58 -2.03 -15.75
CA ALA A 146 -3.38 -2.84 -16.93
C ALA A 146 -2.55 -4.06 -16.58
N GLY A 147 -2.86 -5.19 -17.20
CA GLY A 147 -1.93 -6.29 -17.29
C GLY A 147 -0.64 -5.91 -18.01
N PHE A 148 0.37 -6.74 -17.89
CA PHE A 148 1.64 -6.59 -18.60
C PHE A 148 1.53 -7.13 -20.04
N TYR A 149 0.75 -8.18 -20.25
CA TYR A 149 0.55 -8.78 -21.58
C TYR A 149 -0.67 -8.17 -22.29
N SER A 150 -0.65 -8.20 -23.63
CA SER A 150 -1.66 -7.54 -24.47
C SER A 150 -3.05 -8.17 -24.42
N ASP A 151 -3.15 -9.42 -23.98
CA ASP A 151 -4.40 -10.17 -23.82
C ASP A 151 -4.96 -10.09 -22.38
N GLU A 152 -4.25 -9.43 -21.46
CA GLU A 152 -4.70 -9.20 -20.09
C GLU A 152 -5.63 -7.98 -20.01
N GLU A 153 -6.38 -7.89 -18.91
CA GLU A 153 -7.39 -6.85 -18.74
C GLU A 153 -6.80 -5.44 -18.58
N LEU A 154 -7.56 -4.46 -19.08
CA LEU A 154 -7.37 -3.04 -18.81
C LEU A 154 -8.65 -2.51 -18.14
N ILE A 155 -8.51 -1.96 -16.93
CA ILE A 155 -9.63 -1.39 -16.19
C ILE A 155 -9.29 0.01 -15.69
N LYS A 156 -10.32 0.85 -15.67
CA LYS A 156 -10.31 2.15 -15.00
C LYS A 156 -11.18 2.05 -13.75
N ILE A 157 -10.69 2.64 -12.67
CA ILE A 157 -11.44 2.82 -11.44
C ILE A 157 -11.54 4.32 -11.17
N THR A 158 -12.76 4.82 -11.09
CA THR A 158 -13.03 6.19 -10.65
C THR A 158 -13.31 6.17 -9.16
N MET A 159 -12.53 6.93 -8.39
CA MET A 159 -12.67 7.03 -6.93
C MET A 159 -13.51 8.25 -6.57
N HIS A 160 -14.70 8.04 -6.02
CA HIS A 160 -15.54 9.08 -5.43
C HIS A 160 -15.37 9.11 -3.91
N PRO A 161 -15.78 10.16 -3.18
CA PRO A 161 -15.62 10.18 -1.72
C PRO A 161 -16.32 9.03 -0.96
N ASP A 162 -17.40 8.49 -1.54
CA ASP A 162 -18.32 7.55 -0.91
C ASP A 162 -18.41 6.18 -1.62
N HIS A 163 -17.96 6.07 -2.87
CA HIS A 163 -17.95 4.83 -3.63
C HIS A 163 -16.84 4.81 -4.69
N ILE A 164 -16.66 3.66 -5.33
CA ILE A 164 -15.78 3.53 -6.50
C ILE A 164 -16.57 2.98 -7.68
N GLU A 165 -16.23 3.40 -8.89
CA GLU A 165 -16.83 2.91 -10.13
C GLU A 165 -15.77 2.19 -10.96
N ARG A 166 -16.10 1.00 -11.48
CA ARG A 166 -15.22 0.22 -12.35
C ARG A 166 -15.73 0.23 -13.78
N GLU A 167 -14.82 0.49 -14.71
CA GLU A 167 -15.05 0.44 -16.14
C GLU A 167 -13.98 -0.41 -16.82
N ASN A 168 -14.38 -1.35 -17.68
CA ASN A 168 -13.44 -2.02 -18.58
C ASN A 168 -13.13 -1.07 -19.73
N ILE A 169 -11.85 -0.82 -19.96
CA ILE A 169 -11.37 0.06 -21.03
C ILE A 169 -10.49 -0.73 -21.99
N ASP A 170 -10.11 -0.10 -23.10
CA ASP A 170 -9.23 -0.70 -24.10
C ASP A 170 -8.01 0.21 -24.37
N GLU A 171 -7.10 -0.30 -25.21
CA GLU A 171 -5.92 0.46 -25.64
C GLU A 171 -6.29 1.75 -26.40
N THR A 172 -7.41 1.75 -27.12
CA THR A 172 -7.92 2.93 -27.83
C THR A 172 -8.20 4.07 -26.85
N TYR A 173 -8.84 3.76 -25.72
CA TYR A 173 -9.11 4.72 -24.65
C TYR A 173 -7.82 5.34 -24.11
N LEU A 174 -6.81 4.51 -23.82
CA LEU A 174 -5.51 4.98 -23.31
C LEU A 174 -4.82 5.92 -24.30
N GLN A 175 -4.81 5.56 -25.59
CA GLN A 175 -4.21 6.37 -26.65
C GLN A 175 -4.91 7.73 -26.79
N GLN A 176 -6.25 7.74 -26.82
CA GLN A 176 -7.02 8.98 -26.93
C GLN A 176 -6.77 9.94 -25.76
N ARG A 177 -6.48 9.41 -24.56
CA ARG A 177 -6.18 10.21 -23.36
C ARG A 177 -4.69 10.38 -23.07
N ASN A 178 -3.80 9.89 -23.96
CA ASN A 178 -2.34 9.91 -23.78
C ASN A 178 -1.87 9.31 -22.44
N ILE A 179 -2.48 8.20 -22.03
CA ILE A 179 -2.14 7.51 -20.78
C ILE A 179 -1.07 6.45 -21.06
N THR A 180 0.04 6.53 -20.33
CA THR A 180 1.11 5.52 -20.36
C THR A 180 1.40 5.03 -18.94
N PHE A 181 1.68 3.74 -18.81
CA PHE A 181 2.14 3.13 -17.56
C PHE A 181 3.66 3.26 -17.45
N ASP A 182 4.14 3.52 -16.24
CA ASP A 182 5.58 3.66 -15.92
C ASP A 182 6.27 2.29 -15.75
#